data_AF-A0AAE3GKG8-F1
#
_entry.id   AF-A0AAE3GKG8-F1
#
_cell.length_a   1.000
_cell.length_b   1.000
_cell.length_c   1.000
_cell.angle_alpha   90.00
_cell.angle_beta   90.00
_cell.angle_gamma   90.00
#
_symmetry.space_group_name_H-M   'P 1'
#
loop_
_entity.id
_entity.type
_entity.pdbx_description
1 polymer ?
#
loop_
_entity_poly.entity_id
_entity_poly.type
_entity_poly.pdbx_seq_one_letter_code
_entity_poly.pdbx_strand_id
1 'polypeptide(L)'
;MNGTPARTAVENDATPLPSQVVPIPELPATQEELAASAAERLGWQGTVLPQMTLMGRRVVVIAELLAEAHAERVCLGAGPVADRTTVATWVWPEMEGRVPPAAVRLVGVVAAAKHWRTALASVVPFARYGHGAIVLPAAAVLSHDYISNCLPRARRYGVTVLSVDQDGTLALDLAGRQDNVPVEDTAVTRWVNELVYERVLATTS
;
A
#
# COMPACT_ATOMS: atom_id res chain seq x y z
N MET A 1 -7.72 -21.49 66.52
CA MET A 1 -7.90 -22.71 65.72
C MET A 1 -9.30 -22.68 65.13
N ASN A 2 -9.35 -22.45 63.80
CA ASN A 2 -10.32 -22.92 62.80
C ASN A 2 -11.79 -22.50 62.99
N GLY A 3 -12.46 -21.77 62.10
CA GLY A 3 -12.27 -21.56 60.67
C GLY A 3 -13.64 -21.76 60.00
N THR A 4 -14.22 -20.69 59.47
CA THR A 4 -15.43 -20.71 58.63
C THR A 4 -15.22 -21.59 57.40
N PRO A 5 -16.28 -22.23 56.86
CA PRO A 5 -16.39 -22.29 55.42
C PRO A 5 -17.66 -21.59 54.92
N ALA A 6 -17.41 -20.56 54.13
CA ALA A 6 -18.40 -19.90 53.30
C ALA A 6 -18.81 -20.85 52.17
N ARG A 7 -20.10 -20.81 51.85
CA ARG A 7 -20.75 -21.56 50.79
C ARG A 7 -20.88 -20.62 49.60
N THR A 8 -20.18 -20.89 48.50
CA THR A 8 -20.51 -20.39 47.15
C THR A 8 -19.71 -21.18 46.12
N ALA A 9 -20.36 -22.15 45.49
CA ALA A 9 -19.96 -22.65 44.18
C ALA A 9 -21.03 -22.15 43.20
N VAL A 10 -20.67 -21.19 42.36
CA VAL A 10 -21.40 -20.89 41.12
C VAL A 10 -20.47 -21.37 40.01
N GLU A 11 -20.72 -22.58 39.54
CA GLU A 11 -20.12 -23.09 38.31
C GLU A 11 -20.69 -22.26 37.16
N ASN A 12 -19.85 -21.38 36.63
CA ASN A 12 -20.12 -20.63 35.42
C ASN A 12 -19.80 -21.58 34.26
N ASP A 13 -20.81 -22.30 33.79
CA ASP A 13 -20.71 -23.23 32.68
C ASP A 13 -20.60 -22.42 31.37
N ALA A 14 -19.42 -21.87 31.13
CA ALA A 14 -19.10 -21.14 29.92
C ALA A 14 -18.89 -22.15 28.79
N THR A 15 -19.96 -22.48 28.08
CA THR A 15 -19.90 -23.28 26.84
C THR A 15 -19.06 -22.52 25.81
N PRO A 16 -17.88 -23.01 25.39
CA PRO A 16 -17.10 -22.37 24.35
C PRO A 16 -17.83 -22.58 23.01
N LEU A 17 -18.31 -21.48 22.40
CA LEU A 17 -18.79 -21.51 21.02
C LEU A 17 -17.65 -22.01 20.12
N PRO A 18 -17.90 -22.97 19.22
CA PRO A 18 -16.87 -23.45 18.31
C PRO A 18 -16.40 -22.29 17.43
N SER A 19 -15.12 -21.95 17.53
CA SER A 19 -14.48 -21.05 16.56
C SER A 19 -14.48 -21.77 15.21
N GLN A 20 -15.50 -21.53 14.38
CA GLN A 20 -15.44 -21.95 12.99
C GLN A 20 -14.20 -21.30 12.38
N VAL A 21 -13.19 -22.13 12.10
CA VAL A 21 -12.01 -21.73 11.34
C VAL A 21 -12.50 -21.48 9.92
N VAL A 22 -12.90 -20.24 9.64
CA VAL A 22 -13.22 -19.81 8.28
C VAL A 22 -11.93 -19.96 7.47
N PRO A 23 -11.91 -20.76 6.39
CA PRO A 23 -10.72 -20.94 5.56
C PRO A 23 -10.23 -19.58 5.10
N ILE A 24 -8.94 -19.30 5.27
CA ILE A 24 -8.37 -18.03 4.81
C ILE A 24 -8.43 -18.03 3.29
N PRO A 25 -9.24 -17.16 2.65
CA PRO A 25 -9.45 -17.21 1.22
C PRO A 25 -8.14 -16.91 0.49
N GLU A 26 -7.83 -17.71 -0.53
CA GLU A 26 -6.64 -17.52 -1.35
C GLU A 26 -6.83 -16.38 -2.35
N LEU A 27 -5.72 -15.77 -2.76
CA LEU A 27 -5.74 -14.80 -3.85
C LEU A 27 -5.60 -15.59 -5.17
N PRO A 28 -6.40 -15.28 -6.20
CA PRO A 28 -6.45 -16.05 -7.44
C PRO A 28 -5.23 -15.83 -8.35
N ALA A 29 -4.40 -14.82 -8.08
CA ALA A 29 -3.27 -14.42 -8.91
C ALA A 29 -2.13 -13.83 -8.05
N THR A 30 -0.99 -13.57 -8.69
CA THR A 30 0.16 -12.92 -8.04
C THR A 30 -0.14 -11.47 -7.66
N GLN A 31 0.69 -10.88 -6.79
CA GLN A 31 0.51 -9.50 -6.33
C GLN A 31 0.63 -8.50 -7.49
N GLU A 32 1.55 -8.77 -8.39
CA GLU A 32 1.85 -7.98 -9.59
C GLU A 32 0.70 -8.03 -10.58
N GLU A 33 0.15 -9.21 -10.87
CA GLU A 33 -1.01 -9.37 -11.76
C GLU A 33 -2.24 -8.64 -11.19
N LEU A 34 -2.53 -8.84 -9.90
CA LEU A 34 -3.65 -8.15 -9.24
C LEU A 34 -3.46 -6.62 -9.22
N ALA A 35 -2.22 -6.16 -9.02
CA ALA A 35 -1.92 -4.73 -9.06
C ALA A 35 -2.03 -4.15 -10.47
N ALA A 36 -1.64 -4.91 -11.51
CA ALA A 36 -1.81 -4.50 -12.90
C ALA A 36 -3.29 -4.37 -13.27
N SER A 37 -4.11 -5.38 -12.96
CA SER A 37 -5.56 -5.32 -13.17
C SER A 37 -6.22 -4.20 -12.34
N ALA A 38 -5.73 -3.94 -11.12
CA ALA A 38 -6.21 -2.84 -10.31
C ALA A 38 -5.87 -1.48 -10.92
N ALA A 39 -4.64 -1.32 -11.42
CA ALA A 39 -4.20 -0.09 -12.08
C ALA A 39 -5.03 0.20 -13.33
N GLU A 40 -5.24 -0.81 -14.18
CA GLU A 40 -6.08 -0.71 -15.37
C GLU A 40 -7.51 -0.30 -15.01
N ARG A 41 -8.13 -1.00 -14.05
CA ARG A 41 -9.49 -0.71 -13.59
C ARG A 41 -9.66 0.70 -13.03
N LEU A 42 -8.64 1.20 -12.34
CA LEU A 42 -8.63 2.53 -11.73
C LEU A 42 -8.17 3.62 -12.70
N GLY A 43 -7.80 3.26 -13.94
CA GLY A 43 -7.29 4.20 -14.94
C GLY A 43 -5.91 4.78 -14.61
N TRP A 44 -5.16 4.13 -13.72
CA TRP A 44 -3.83 4.57 -13.31
C TRP A 44 -2.83 4.31 -14.45
N GLN A 45 -2.19 5.38 -14.91
CA GLN A 45 -1.17 5.32 -15.95
C GLN A 45 0.21 5.04 -15.34
N GLY A 46 1.10 4.41 -16.10
CA GLY A 46 2.48 4.17 -15.69
C GLY A 46 2.87 2.69 -15.70
N THR A 47 4.07 2.42 -15.22
CA THR A 47 4.65 1.08 -15.13
C THR A 47 4.32 0.45 -13.78
N VAL A 48 3.78 -0.76 -13.81
CA VAL A 48 3.58 -1.59 -12.62
C VAL A 48 4.92 -2.24 -12.27
N LEU A 49 5.49 -1.88 -11.12
CA LEU A 49 6.77 -2.39 -10.68
C LEU A 49 6.62 -3.77 -10.02
N PRO A 50 7.65 -4.65 -10.07
CA PRO A 50 7.69 -5.85 -9.25
C PRO A 50 7.51 -5.51 -7.77
N GLN A 51 6.93 -6.44 -6.99
CA GLN A 51 6.70 -6.19 -5.58
C GLN A 51 8.01 -5.78 -4.88
N MET A 52 7.94 -4.70 -4.10
CA MET A 52 9.08 -4.16 -3.38
C MET A 52 8.72 -3.81 -1.94
N THR A 53 9.75 -3.69 -1.10
CA THR A 53 9.60 -3.23 0.27
C THR A 53 9.92 -1.74 0.34
N LEU A 54 8.91 -0.93 0.63
CA LEU A 54 9.05 0.51 0.86
C LEU A 54 8.58 0.84 2.27
N MET A 55 9.34 1.64 3.01
CA MET A 55 9.00 2.02 4.39
C MET A 55 8.62 0.82 5.29
N GLY A 56 9.26 -0.34 5.07
CA GLY A 56 8.99 -1.59 5.80
C GLY A 56 7.69 -2.31 5.40
N ARG A 57 7.03 -1.91 4.30
CA ARG A 57 5.79 -2.50 3.78
C ARG A 57 6.03 -3.12 2.40
N ARG A 58 5.51 -4.34 2.20
CA ARG A 58 5.50 -4.99 0.88
C ARG A 58 4.33 -4.44 0.08
N VAL A 59 4.63 -3.81 -1.04
CA VAL A 59 3.66 -3.16 -1.91
C VAL A 59 4.05 -3.33 -3.37
N VAL A 60 3.08 -3.16 -4.25
CA VAL A 60 3.30 -2.96 -5.68
C VAL A 60 3.08 -1.48 -5.97
N VAL A 61 4.02 -0.86 -6.68
CA VAL A 61 3.99 0.57 -7.00
C VAL A 61 3.70 0.74 -8.47
N ILE A 62 2.80 1.65 -8.80
CA ILE A 62 2.57 2.14 -10.16
C ILE A 62 3.24 3.50 -10.25
N ALA A 63 4.20 3.62 -11.15
CA ALA A 63 5.00 4.83 -11.30
C ALA A 63 5.11 5.24 -12.76
N GLU A 64 5.11 6.55 -12.99
CA GLU A 64 5.36 7.15 -14.29
C GLU A 64 6.78 7.71 -14.34
N LEU A 65 7.48 7.47 -15.44
CA LEU A 65 8.78 8.09 -15.71
C LEU A 65 8.56 9.49 -16.28
N LEU A 66 9.14 10.50 -15.63
CA LEU A 66 9.09 11.89 -16.09
C LEU A 66 10.19 12.11 -17.12
N ALA A 67 9.84 12.03 -18.40
CA ALA A 67 10.79 11.97 -19.52
C ALA A 67 11.81 13.12 -19.53
N GLU A 68 11.38 14.36 -19.28
CA GLU A 68 12.28 15.52 -19.25
C GLU A 68 13.30 15.44 -18.11
N ALA A 69 12.83 15.14 -16.88
CA ALA A 69 13.69 14.98 -15.72
C ALA A 69 14.64 13.76 -15.86
N HIS A 70 14.17 12.67 -16.47
CA HIS A 70 14.99 11.52 -16.79
C HIS A 70 16.10 11.89 -17.80
N ALA A 71 15.75 12.59 -18.88
CA ALA A 71 16.71 13.03 -19.89
C ALA A 71 17.77 13.96 -19.31
N GLU A 72 17.38 14.92 -18.47
CA GLU A 72 18.31 15.80 -17.75
C GLU A 72 19.32 14.98 -16.93
N ARG A 73 18.82 14.00 -16.17
CA ARG A 73 19.66 13.12 -15.36
C ARG A 73 20.61 12.28 -16.21
N VAL A 74 20.15 11.74 -17.34
CA VAL A 74 21.03 10.99 -18.26
C VAL A 74 22.13 11.89 -18.81
N CYS A 75 21.80 13.10 -19.26
CA CYS A 75 22.78 14.07 -19.78
C CYS A 75 23.82 14.48 -18.73
N LEU A 76 23.42 14.59 -17.46
CA LEU A 76 24.29 14.96 -16.34
C LEU A 76 24.97 13.76 -15.66
N GLY A 77 24.71 12.52 -16.12
CA GLY A 77 25.24 11.30 -15.50
C GLY A 77 24.70 11.03 -14.08
N ALA A 78 23.53 11.58 -13.74
CA ALA A 78 22.92 11.50 -12.42
C ALA A 78 21.96 10.31 -12.29
N GLY A 79 22.50 9.11 -12.04
CA GLY A 79 21.71 7.91 -11.76
C GLY A 79 20.85 7.98 -10.49
N PRO A 80 19.99 6.97 -10.22
CA PRO A 80 19.23 6.86 -8.98
C PRO A 80 20.14 6.81 -7.74
N VAL A 81 19.70 7.42 -6.63
CA VAL A 81 20.45 7.43 -5.36
C VAL A 81 19.64 6.76 -4.23
N ALA A 82 19.99 5.51 -3.91
CA ALA A 82 19.29 4.73 -2.87
C ALA A 82 19.70 5.08 -1.42
N ASP A 83 20.85 5.71 -1.22
CA ASP A 83 21.32 6.09 0.11
C ASP A 83 20.45 7.21 0.72
N ARG A 84 19.75 6.86 1.80
CA ARG A 84 18.81 7.76 2.47
C ARG A 84 19.50 8.97 3.08
N THR A 85 20.74 8.83 3.55
CA THR A 85 21.47 9.94 4.19
C THR A 85 21.84 11.00 3.17
N THR A 86 22.33 10.58 2.01
CA THR A 86 22.63 11.45 0.87
C THR A 86 21.38 12.18 0.40
N VAL A 87 20.27 11.47 0.18
CA VAL A 87 19.02 12.11 -0.28
C VAL A 87 18.46 13.07 0.77
N ALA A 88 18.68 12.80 2.06
CA ALA A 88 18.21 13.69 3.13
C ALA A 88 18.90 15.07 3.13
N THR A 89 20.09 15.22 2.53
CA THR A 89 20.72 16.53 2.39
C THR A 89 20.12 17.36 1.26
N TRP A 90 19.40 16.73 0.32
CA TRP A 90 18.88 17.42 -0.87
C TRP A 90 17.74 18.39 -0.57
N VAL A 91 17.03 18.19 0.53
CA VAL A 91 15.97 19.10 0.98
C VAL A 91 16.50 20.29 1.78
N TRP A 92 17.82 20.41 1.95
CA TRP A 92 18.42 21.56 2.59
C TRP A 92 18.36 22.77 1.66
N PRO A 93 18.08 23.99 2.16
CA PRO A 93 18.04 25.19 1.32
C PRO A 93 19.32 25.42 0.51
N GLU A 94 20.48 25.04 1.04
CA GLU A 94 21.79 25.16 0.39
C GLU A 94 21.93 24.28 -0.86
N MET A 95 21.07 23.28 -1.00
CA MET A 95 21.03 22.33 -2.11
C MET A 95 19.95 22.68 -3.15
N GLU A 96 19.18 23.75 -2.94
CA GLU A 96 18.17 24.21 -3.89
C GLU A 96 18.78 24.49 -5.27
N GLY A 97 18.18 23.92 -6.32
CA GLY A 97 18.66 24.01 -7.70
C GLY A 97 19.97 23.28 -8.00
N ARG A 98 20.54 22.54 -7.03
CA ARG A 98 21.80 21.79 -7.19
C ARG A 98 21.61 20.27 -7.16
N VAL A 99 20.40 19.82 -6.91
CA VAL A 99 20.06 18.40 -6.80
C VAL A 99 19.41 17.91 -8.08
N PRO A 100 19.61 16.64 -8.46
CA PRO A 100 18.92 16.09 -9.62
C PRO A 100 17.40 16.23 -9.50
N PRO A 101 16.65 16.48 -10.59
CA PRO A 101 15.20 16.49 -10.52
C PRO A 101 14.64 15.09 -10.18
N ALA A 102 13.43 15.04 -9.62
CA ALA A 102 12.74 13.77 -9.41
C ALA A 102 12.34 13.22 -10.78
N ALA A 103 12.84 12.03 -11.14
CA ALA A 103 12.64 11.47 -12.47
C ALA A 103 11.41 10.57 -12.58
N VAL A 104 10.68 10.36 -11.49
CA VAL A 104 9.46 9.55 -11.46
C VAL A 104 8.36 10.26 -10.69
N ARG A 105 7.13 9.87 -10.98
CA ARG A 105 5.94 10.23 -10.23
C ARG A 105 5.25 8.96 -9.74
N LEU A 106 5.01 8.87 -8.44
CA LEU A 106 4.21 7.79 -7.87
C LEU A 106 2.74 8.05 -8.22
N VAL A 107 2.16 7.17 -9.03
CA VAL A 107 0.74 7.26 -9.43
C VAL A 107 -0.13 6.57 -8.40
N GLY A 108 0.26 5.36 -8.00
CA GLY A 108 -0.46 4.66 -6.95
C GLY A 108 0.31 3.52 -6.33
N VAL A 109 -0.20 3.05 -5.18
CA VAL A 109 0.35 1.93 -4.43
C VAL A 109 -0.75 0.92 -4.17
N VAL A 110 -0.49 -0.34 -4.53
CA VAL A 110 -1.41 -1.46 -4.34
C VAL A 110 -0.84 -2.46 -3.33
N ALA A 111 -1.69 -2.97 -2.45
CA ALA A 111 -1.40 -4.18 -1.69
C ALA A 111 -2.58 -5.16 -1.78
N ALA A 112 -2.33 -6.35 -2.33
CA ALA A 112 -3.29 -7.45 -2.23
C ALA A 112 -3.03 -8.25 -0.96
N ALA A 113 -4.06 -8.59 -0.19
CA ALA A 113 -3.89 -9.48 0.96
C ALA A 113 -5.17 -10.26 1.26
N LYS A 114 -4.99 -11.42 1.89
CA LYS A 114 -6.11 -12.25 2.37
C LYS A 114 -6.93 -11.56 3.49
N HIS A 115 -6.33 -10.58 4.17
CA HIS A 115 -6.97 -9.83 5.26
C HIS A 115 -6.81 -8.33 5.06
N TRP A 116 -7.92 -7.60 5.22
CA TRP A 116 -7.95 -6.15 5.01
C TRP A 116 -7.01 -5.38 5.94
N ARG A 117 -6.83 -5.83 7.20
CA ARG A 117 -5.92 -5.18 8.15
C ARG A 117 -4.50 -5.14 7.62
N THR A 118 -4.04 -6.23 7.00
CA THR A 118 -2.70 -6.35 6.43
C THR A 118 -2.53 -5.48 5.19
N ALA A 119 -3.50 -5.52 4.28
CA ALA A 119 -3.47 -4.69 3.07
C ALA A 119 -3.49 -3.19 3.43
N LEU A 120 -4.41 -2.79 4.32
CA LEU A 120 -4.55 -1.40 4.73
C LEU A 120 -3.31 -0.90 5.48
N ALA A 121 -2.74 -1.70 6.39
CA ALA A 121 -1.49 -1.35 7.08
C ALA A 121 -0.30 -1.18 6.12
N SER A 122 -0.33 -1.85 4.97
CA SER A 122 0.71 -1.73 3.94
C SER A 122 0.55 -0.47 3.10
N VAL A 123 -0.69 -0.06 2.78
CA VAL A 123 -0.97 1.06 1.87
C VAL A 123 -1.07 2.41 2.57
N VAL A 124 -1.63 2.47 3.79
CA VAL A 124 -1.88 3.74 4.51
C VAL A 124 -0.65 4.65 4.64
N PRO A 125 0.58 4.16 4.90
CA PRO A 125 1.76 5.02 4.93
C PRO A 125 1.99 5.82 3.64
N PHE A 126 1.43 5.36 2.53
CA PHE A 126 1.58 5.95 1.21
C PHE A 126 0.44 6.88 0.80
N ALA A 127 -0.63 7.00 1.60
CA ALA A 127 -1.80 7.82 1.29
C ALA A 127 -1.51 9.33 1.14
N ARG A 128 -0.29 9.77 1.49
CA ARG A 128 0.21 11.14 1.30
C ARG A 128 1.09 11.33 0.06
N TYR A 129 1.50 10.24 -0.61
CA TYR A 129 2.42 10.26 -1.75
C TYR A 129 1.74 9.98 -3.09
N GLY A 130 0.50 9.49 -3.07
CA GLY A 130 -0.27 9.13 -4.26
C GLY A 130 -1.54 8.38 -3.88
N HIS A 131 -2.19 7.78 -4.88
CA HIS A 131 -3.38 6.97 -4.63
C HIS A 131 -3.01 5.65 -3.95
N GLY A 132 -3.87 5.17 -3.05
CA GLY A 132 -3.71 3.88 -2.39
C GLY A 132 -4.87 2.96 -2.72
N ALA A 133 -4.59 1.71 -3.06
CA ALA A 133 -5.62 0.69 -3.27
C ALA A 133 -5.27 -0.62 -2.55
N ILE A 134 -6.27 -1.28 -2.00
CA ILE A 134 -6.16 -2.64 -1.50
C ILE A 134 -7.00 -3.59 -2.34
N VAL A 135 -6.49 -4.80 -2.55
CA VAL A 135 -7.22 -5.88 -3.23
C VAL A 135 -7.47 -7.00 -2.22
N LEU A 136 -8.73 -7.41 -2.08
CA LEU A 136 -9.18 -8.41 -1.12
C LEU A 136 -9.94 -9.53 -1.83
N PRO A 137 -9.84 -10.80 -1.40
CA PRO A 137 -10.70 -11.85 -1.93
C PRO A 137 -12.19 -11.54 -1.69
N ALA A 138 -13.06 -11.87 -2.63
CA ALA A 138 -14.51 -11.63 -2.54
C ALA A 138 -15.14 -12.24 -1.26
N ALA A 139 -14.60 -13.38 -0.79
CA ALA A 139 -15.04 -13.99 0.45
C ALA A 139 -14.76 -13.11 1.70
N ALA A 140 -13.76 -12.23 1.66
CA ALA A 140 -13.43 -11.35 2.77
C ALA A 140 -14.38 -10.14 2.87
N VAL A 141 -15.02 -9.74 1.77
CA VAL A 141 -15.86 -8.53 1.69
C VAL A 141 -17.32 -8.74 2.11
N LEU A 142 -17.70 -9.97 2.46
CA LEU A 142 -19.05 -10.32 2.95
C LEU A 142 -19.14 -10.36 4.48
N SER A 143 -18.04 -10.08 5.19
CA SER A 143 -18.00 -10.19 6.64
C SER A 143 -18.52 -8.95 7.37
N HIS A 144 -19.08 -9.14 8.57
CA HIS A 144 -19.45 -8.01 9.44
C HIS A 144 -18.25 -7.12 9.78
N ASP A 145 -17.07 -7.71 9.98
CA ASP A 145 -15.81 -6.98 10.23
C ASP A 145 -15.41 -6.08 9.05
N TYR A 146 -15.67 -6.52 7.82
CA TYR A 146 -15.43 -5.71 6.63
C TYR A 146 -16.29 -4.43 6.63
N ILE A 147 -17.59 -4.57 6.84
CA ILE A 147 -18.53 -3.44 6.81
C ILE A 147 -18.28 -2.50 8.01
N SER A 148 -18.09 -3.06 9.21
CA SER A 148 -17.98 -2.28 10.46
C SER A 148 -16.59 -1.67 10.68
N ASN A 149 -15.51 -2.30 10.19
CA ASN A 149 -14.14 -1.85 10.45
C ASN A 149 -13.34 -1.51 9.20
N CYS A 150 -13.41 -2.31 8.13
CA CYS A 150 -12.60 -2.08 6.94
C CYS A 150 -13.05 -0.81 6.21
N LEU A 151 -14.30 -0.76 5.76
CA LEU A 151 -14.81 0.34 4.93
C LEU A 151 -14.69 1.73 5.61
N PRO A 152 -15.03 1.91 6.90
CA PRO A 152 -14.87 3.20 7.55
C PRO A 152 -13.40 3.64 7.64
N ARG A 153 -12.47 2.72 7.89
CA ARG A 153 -11.03 3.04 7.95
C ARG A 153 -10.46 3.34 6.57
N ALA A 154 -10.80 2.53 5.56
CA ALA A 154 -10.39 2.78 4.19
C ALA A 154 -10.87 4.15 3.72
N ARG A 155 -12.13 4.52 4.00
CA ARG A 155 -12.68 5.85 3.73
C ARG A 155 -11.92 6.95 4.48
N ARG A 156 -11.64 6.77 5.78
CA ARG A 156 -10.88 7.73 6.59
C ARG A 156 -9.50 8.01 6.01
N TYR A 157 -8.83 6.99 5.47
CA TYR A 157 -7.50 7.13 4.88
C TYR A 157 -7.53 7.46 3.37
N GLY A 158 -8.70 7.50 2.74
CA GLY A 158 -8.83 7.74 1.30
C GLY A 158 -8.31 6.59 0.43
N VAL A 159 -8.33 5.35 0.95
CA VAL A 159 -7.83 4.15 0.25
C VAL A 159 -8.97 3.51 -0.54
N THR A 160 -8.72 3.19 -1.81
CA THR A 160 -9.62 2.43 -2.68
C THR A 160 -9.65 0.96 -2.24
N VAL A 161 -10.83 0.35 -2.21
CA VAL A 161 -11.00 -1.07 -1.89
C VAL A 161 -11.56 -1.78 -3.12
N LEU A 162 -10.81 -2.78 -3.58
CA LEU A 162 -11.21 -3.69 -4.65
C LEU A 162 -11.40 -5.08 -4.07
N SER A 163 -12.45 -5.76 -4.50
CA SER A 163 -12.63 -7.19 -4.29
C SER A 163 -12.18 -7.98 -5.53
N VAL A 164 -11.69 -9.19 -5.37
CA VAL A 164 -11.32 -10.11 -6.46
C VAL A 164 -12.06 -11.44 -6.29
N ASP A 165 -12.74 -11.90 -7.34
CA ASP A 165 -13.38 -13.21 -7.36
C ASP A 165 -12.39 -14.34 -7.70
N GLN A 166 -12.89 -15.58 -7.83
CA GLN A 166 -12.03 -16.74 -8.13
C GLN A 166 -11.50 -16.73 -9.57
N ASP A 167 -12.17 -16.02 -10.48
CA ASP A 167 -11.78 -15.88 -11.88
C ASP A 167 -10.76 -14.74 -12.07
N GLY A 168 -10.39 -14.04 -10.98
CA GLY A 168 -9.48 -12.89 -11.02
C GLY A 168 -10.15 -11.58 -11.41
N THR A 169 -11.48 -11.56 -11.55
CA THR A 169 -12.21 -10.34 -11.91
C THR A 169 -12.30 -9.42 -10.70
N LEU A 170 -11.84 -8.19 -10.88
CA LEU A 170 -11.92 -7.18 -9.84
C LEU A 170 -13.32 -6.56 -9.79
N ALA A 171 -13.80 -6.19 -8.60
CA ALA A 171 -14.97 -5.34 -8.35
C ALA A 171 -14.58 -4.15 -7.45
N LEU A 172 -15.13 -2.96 -7.73
CA LEU A 172 -14.87 -1.75 -6.93
C LEU A 172 -15.89 -1.65 -5.81
N ASP A 173 -15.42 -1.82 -4.59
CA ASP A 173 -16.29 -1.79 -3.41
C ASP A 173 -16.32 -0.38 -2.79
N LEU A 174 -15.18 0.31 -2.77
CA LEU A 174 -15.04 1.67 -2.24
C LEU A 174 -14.05 2.46 -3.08
N ALA A 175 -14.49 3.58 -3.63
CA ALA A 175 -13.58 4.56 -4.24
C ALA A 175 -12.77 5.29 -3.16
N GLY A 176 -11.45 5.36 -3.36
CA GLY A 176 -10.54 6.16 -2.54
C GLY A 176 -10.58 7.65 -2.90
N ARG A 177 -9.63 8.41 -2.35
CA ARG A 177 -9.46 9.83 -2.67
C ARG A 177 -9.05 9.99 -4.14
N GLN A 178 -9.76 10.87 -4.84
CA GLN A 178 -9.51 11.20 -6.25
C GLN A 178 -8.63 12.46 -6.42
N ASP A 179 -8.54 13.29 -5.38
CA ASP A 179 -7.76 14.51 -5.43
C ASP A 179 -6.26 14.22 -5.35
N ASN A 180 -5.50 14.82 -6.26
CA ASN A 180 -4.05 14.89 -6.17
C ASN A 180 -3.66 15.86 -5.05
N VAL A 181 -3.29 15.31 -3.88
CA VAL A 181 -2.68 16.12 -2.82
C VAL A 181 -1.26 16.45 -3.26
N PRO A 182 -0.86 17.73 -3.30
CA PRO A 182 0.53 18.10 -3.54
C PRO A 182 1.43 17.38 -2.55
N VAL A 183 2.34 16.57 -3.05
CA VAL A 183 3.27 15.84 -2.19
C VAL A 183 4.36 16.81 -1.76
N GLU A 184 4.46 17.05 -0.45
CA GLU A 184 5.55 17.86 0.11
C GLU A 184 6.91 17.25 -0.26
N ASP A 185 7.85 18.11 -0.68
CA ASP A 185 9.22 17.71 -0.95
C ASP A 185 9.99 17.52 0.36
N THR A 186 9.83 16.32 0.93
CA THR A 186 10.51 15.90 2.14
C THR A 186 11.63 14.92 1.81
N ALA A 187 12.62 14.78 2.69
CA ALA A 187 13.69 13.79 2.54
C ALA A 187 13.14 12.37 2.31
N VAL A 188 12.01 12.02 2.91
CA VAL A 188 11.36 10.71 2.72
C VAL A 188 10.70 10.61 1.35
N THR A 189 9.95 11.64 0.93
CA THR A 189 9.36 11.71 -0.43
C THR A 189 10.44 11.53 -1.48
N ARG A 190 11.53 12.29 -1.32
CA ARG A 190 12.65 12.29 -2.25
C ARG A 190 13.32 10.93 -2.30
N TRP A 191 13.59 10.32 -1.16
CA TRP A 191 14.19 8.99 -1.09
C TRP A 191 13.31 7.90 -1.71
N VAL A 192 11.99 7.95 -1.47
CA VAL A 192 11.05 7.02 -2.11
C VAL A 192 11.06 7.18 -3.63
N ASN A 193 11.11 8.40 -4.17
CA ASN A 193 11.23 8.62 -5.61
C ASN A 193 12.52 8.01 -6.19
N GLU A 194 13.65 8.13 -5.50
CA GLU A 194 14.90 7.54 -5.97
C GLU A 194 14.86 6.01 -6.01
N LEU A 195 14.29 5.36 -4.98
CA LEU A 195 14.11 3.91 -4.97
C LEU A 195 13.15 3.43 -6.07
N VAL A 196 12.07 4.17 -6.31
CA VAL A 196 11.12 3.86 -7.38
C VAL A 196 11.76 4.06 -8.74
N TYR A 197 12.55 5.13 -8.92
CA TYR A 197 13.27 5.41 -10.16
C TYR A 197 14.27 4.31 -10.50
N GLU A 198 15.05 3.83 -9.52
CA GLU A 198 15.93 2.68 -9.68
C GLU A 198 15.17 1.46 -10.23
N ARG A 199 13.98 1.18 -9.68
CA ARG A 199 13.15 0.04 -10.13
C ARG A 199 12.51 0.24 -11.50
N VAL A 200 12.10 1.46 -11.84
CA VAL A 200 11.60 1.78 -13.19
C VAL A 200 12.69 1.51 -14.23
N LEU A 201 13.92 1.96 -13.98
CA LEU A 201 15.05 1.73 -14.89
C LEU A 201 15.39 0.25 -15.02
N ALA A 202 15.38 -0.49 -13.92
CA ALA A 202 15.64 -1.94 -13.92
C ALA A 202 14.56 -2.76 -14.64
N THR A 203 13.34 -2.22 -14.79
CA THR A 203 12.22 -2.89 -15.49
C THR A 203 12.17 -2.54 -16.98
N THR A 204 12.79 -1.42 -17.38
CA THR A 204 12.81 -0.93 -18.78
C THR A 204 14.06 -1.37 -19.55
N SER A 205 15.08 -1.87 -18.83
CA SER A 205 16.34 -2.37 -19.40
C SER A 205 16.23 -3.85 -19.79
#